data_AF-A0AAJ5R0K5-F1
#
_entry.id   AF-A0AAJ5R0K5-F1
#
_cell.length_a   1.000
_cell.length_b   1.000
_cell.length_c   1.000
_cell.angle_alpha   90.00
_cell.angle_beta   90.00
_cell.angle_gamma   90.00
#
_symmetry.space_group_name_H-M   'P 1'
#
loop_
_entity.id
_entity.type
_entity.pdbx_description
1 polymer ?
#
loop_
_entity_poly.entity_id
_entity_poly.type
_entity_poly.pdbx_seq_one_letter_code
_entity_poly.pdbx_strand_id
1 'polypeptide(L)'
;MSLHPRLSCSLLAASLLLAGCSSAPPIDSRTGKPMMAGPWENRDLSLEYFQLDFLGQYTVKHAFINGINIGRCYPGAPPDHVQVVMMSFRDGSRSPGIVKEIANRPPQAYDKSDAFIGSQYSNTSNTYQPDGTVLRNPDGTPQKKVVKGWTFNALCSAEFAGGNDIYFGIRSAASESIDSHIKDMIWRMTAPDRDYKSNRFLDAPRTETRWGNTWTWYRAYMPTPVGDGVEIWMTPIGDTGYYITVTFNFIEAARQKNTEDYQRARKLMDGILQSVVIQKQ
;
A
#
# COMPACT_ATOMS: atom_id res chain seq x y z
N MET A 1 -14.04 -12.86 77.51
CA MET A 1 -12.66 -12.89 78.07
C MET A 1 -11.68 -12.79 76.93
N SER A 2 -10.76 -11.84 77.05
CA SER A 2 -9.68 -11.49 76.14
C SER A 2 -8.53 -12.51 76.17
N LEU A 3 -7.79 -12.67 75.07
CA LEU A 3 -6.33 -12.39 74.99
C LEU A 3 -5.68 -12.94 73.69
N HIS A 4 -4.97 -12.05 72.99
CA HIS A 4 -4.10 -12.27 71.82
C HIS A 4 -2.86 -13.14 72.10
N PRO A 5 -2.20 -13.66 71.04
CA PRO A 5 -0.82 -13.23 70.73
C PRO A 5 -0.56 -13.17 69.21
N ARG A 6 0.47 -12.54 68.61
CA ARG A 6 1.54 -11.60 68.97
C ARG A 6 2.11 -11.12 67.61
N LEU A 7 2.56 -9.87 67.55
CA LEU A 7 3.47 -9.39 66.50
C LEU A 7 4.80 -10.17 66.55
N SER A 8 5.40 -10.38 65.36
CA SER A 8 6.83 -10.19 65.02
C SER A 8 7.46 -11.41 64.32
N CYS A 9 7.72 -11.27 63.03
CA CYS A 9 8.96 -11.71 62.39
C CYS A 9 9.04 -11.08 60.99
N SER A 10 9.68 -9.92 60.91
CA SER A 10 10.27 -9.44 59.67
C SER A 10 11.40 -10.39 59.29
N LEU A 11 11.47 -10.81 58.01
CA LEU A 11 12.65 -10.79 57.14
C LEU A 11 12.42 -11.64 55.88
N LEU A 12 12.75 -11.02 54.74
CA LEU A 12 13.24 -11.62 53.49
C LEU A 12 12.26 -12.46 52.65
N ALA A 13 11.86 -11.86 51.51
CA ALA A 13 11.86 -12.44 50.16
C ALA A 13 10.57 -12.09 49.38
N ALA A 14 10.60 -11.02 48.60
CA ALA A 14 9.88 -10.94 47.32
C ALA A 14 10.34 -9.71 46.50
N SER A 15 11.65 -9.45 46.46
CA SER A 15 12.25 -8.63 45.42
C SER A 15 12.47 -9.51 44.19
N LEU A 16 11.41 -9.89 43.46
CA LEU A 16 11.48 -10.64 42.18
C LEU A 16 10.09 -10.68 41.51
N LEU A 17 9.56 -9.52 41.11
CA LEU A 17 8.50 -9.42 40.09
C LEU A 17 8.87 -8.39 39.01
N LEU A 18 10.15 -8.41 38.62
CA LEU A 18 10.64 -7.97 37.32
C LEU A 18 11.17 -9.21 36.61
N ALA A 19 10.26 -9.97 36.01
CA ALA A 19 10.59 -10.97 34.98
C ALA A 19 9.46 -10.91 33.95
N GLY A 20 9.85 -10.66 32.70
CA GLY A 20 8.99 -10.20 31.62
C GLY A 20 7.72 -11.01 31.40
N CYS A 21 6.63 -10.28 31.15
CA CYS A 21 5.51 -10.77 30.34
C CYS A 21 6.04 -11.11 28.94
N SER A 22 6.63 -12.30 28.75
CA SER A 22 6.75 -12.87 27.42
C SER A 22 5.38 -13.45 27.07
N SER A 23 4.62 -12.73 26.24
CA SER A 23 3.47 -13.29 25.56
C SER A 23 3.90 -14.60 24.88
N ALA A 24 3.11 -15.66 25.09
CA ALA A 24 3.34 -16.93 24.41
C ALA A 24 3.35 -16.70 22.89
N PRO A 25 4.18 -17.44 22.12
CA PRO A 25 4.28 -17.25 20.68
C PRO A 25 2.90 -17.35 20.02
N PRO A 26 2.58 -16.50 19.03
CA PRO A 26 1.33 -16.58 18.29
C PRO A 26 1.12 -18.00 17.75
N ILE A 27 -0.10 -18.52 17.83
CA ILE A 27 -0.43 -19.87 17.34
C ILE A 27 -0.95 -19.74 15.90
N ASP A 28 -0.38 -20.51 14.99
CA ASP A 28 -0.87 -20.58 13.61
C ASP A 28 -2.26 -21.24 13.59
N SER A 29 -3.27 -20.48 13.17
CA SER A 29 -4.66 -20.94 13.07
C SER A 29 -4.89 -22.06 12.05
N ARG A 30 -3.98 -22.27 11.09
CA ARG A 30 -4.04 -23.41 10.13
C ARG A 30 -3.48 -24.70 10.69
N THR A 31 -2.50 -24.64 11.61
CA THR A 31 -1.75 -25.84 12.03
C THR A 31 -1.81 -26.13 13.53
N GLY A 32 -2.32 -25.20 14.35
CA GLY A 32 -2.49 -25.34 15.79
C GLY A 32 -1.17 -25.39 16.57
N LYS A 33 -0.04 -25.03 15.95
CA LYS A 33 1.29 -25.05 16.55
C LYS A 33 1.77 -23.63 16.88
N PRO A 34 2.63 -23.46 17.91
CA PRO A 34 3.32 -22.20 18.13
C PRO A 34 4.06 -21.82 16.86
N MET A 35 3.85 -20.59 16.37
CA MET A 35 4.62 -20.06 15.26
C MET A 35 6.09 -20.08 15.69
N MET A 36 6.88 -20.95 15.07
CA MET A 36 8.33 -20.79 15.12
C MET A 36 8.66 -19.46 14.46
N ALA A 37 9.58 -18.71 15.04
CA ALA A 37 10.09 -17.46 14.50
C ALA A 37 10.54 -17.67 13.04
N GLY A 38 9.63 -17.42 12.12
CA GLY A 38 9.83 -17.61 10.69
C GLY A 38 10.35 -16.33 10.06
N PRO A 39 10.66 -16.35 8.75
CA PRO A 39 11.10 -15.18 7.97
C PRO A 39 10.11 -13.99 7.97
N TRP A 40 8.95 -14.14 8.62
CA TRP A 40 7.83 -13.22 8.69
C TRP A 40 7.70 -12.56 10.08
N GLU A 41 8.56 -12.92 11.04
CA GLU A 41 8.68 -12.18 12.30
C GLU A 41 9.44 -10.86 12.07
N ASN A 42 8.66 -9.80 11.81
CA ASN A 42 9.13 -8.43 11.71
C ASN A 42 9.74 -7.93 13.02
N ARG A 43 11.06 -8.02 13.16
CA ARG A 43 11.76 -7.40 14.29
C ARG A 43 12.51 -6.10 14.00
N ASP A 44 12.58 -5.61 12.76
CA ASP A 44 13.20 -4.30 12.45
C ASP A 44 12.51 -3.59 11.26
N LEU A 45 11.19 -3.36 11.31
CA LEU A 45 10.53 -2.47 10.34
C LEU A 45 10.73 -1.02 10.76
N SER A 46 11.38 -0.25 9.88
CA SER A 46 11.61 1.18 10.06
C SER A 46 11.12 1.95 8.84
N LEU A 47 11.13 3.28 8.91
CA LEU A 47 10.88 4.13 7.75
C LEU A 47 12.21 4.70 7.26
N GLU A 48 12.55 4.43 6.00
CA GLU A 48 13.62 5.13 5.29
C GLU A 48 13.02 6.36 4.61
N TYR A 49 13.66 7.52 4.80
CA TYR A 49 13.19 8.79 4.27
C TYR A 49 13.91 9.12 2.97
N PHE A 50 13.14 9.59 2.00
CA PHE A 50 13.59 9.96 0.67
C PHE A 50 13.28 11.42 0.39
N GLN A 51 14.17 12.08 -0.33
CA GLN A 51 13.97 13.39 -0.92
C GLN A 51 14.24 13.29 -2.42
N LEU A 52 13.22 13.59 -3.22
CA LEU A 52 13.25 13.51 -4.66
C LEU A 52 13.33 14.91 -5.26
N ASP A 53 14.19 15.08 -6.26
CA ASP A 53 14.06 16.11 -7.27
C ASP A 53 13.22 15.54 -8.42
N PHE A 54 11.95 15.91 -8.46
CA PHE A 54 10.99 15.38 -9.41
C PHE A 54 10.90 16.27 -10.65
N LEU A 55 11.49 15.78 -11.75
CA LEU A 55 11.51 16.41 -13.07
C LEU A 55 12.09 17.84 -13.06
N GLY A 56 12.94 18.18 -12.08
CA GLY A 56 13.53 19.51 -11.93
C GLY A 56 12.51 20.61 -11.60
N GLN A 57 11.33 20.26 -11.10
CA GLN A 57 10.22 21.18 -10.86
C GLN A 57 9.73 21.16 -9.42
N TYR A 58 9.76 19.99 -8.78
CA TYR A 58 9.25 19.79 -7.43
C TYR A 58 10.23 18.99 -6.59
N THR A 59 10.41 19.44 -5.35
CA THR A 59 10.99 18.62 -4.30
C THR A 59 9.88 17.79 -3.66
N VAL A 60 10.00 16.46 -3.70
CA VAL A 60 9.04 15.53 -3.09
C VAL A 60 9.75 14.74 -2.00
N LYS A 61 9.34 14.93 -0.74
CA LYS A 61 9.79 14.09 0.37
C LYS A 61 8.75 13.04 0.67
N HIS A 62 9.18 11.83 1.00
CA HIS A 62 8.33 10.78 1.54
C HIS A 62 9.21 9.75 2.25
N ALA A 63 8.60 8.85 2.99
CA ALA A 63 9.26 7.73 3.62
C ALA A 63 8.57 6.44 3.19
N PHE A 64 9.32 5.36 3.20
CA PHE A 64 8.76 4.03 2.98
C PHE A 64 9.38 3.01 3.92
N ILE A 65 8.72 1.87 4.05
CA ILE A 65 9.15 0.80 4.94
C ILE A 65 10.49 0.27 4.46
N ASN A 66 11.42 0.15 5.40
CA ASN A 66 12.70 -0.50 5.23
C ASN A 66 12.81 -1.67 6.22
N GLY A 67 13.37 -2.77 5.77
CA GLY A 67 13.47 -4.01 6.54
C GLY A 67 14.04 -5.16 5.70
N ILE A 68 14.18 -6.32 6.33
CA ILE A 68 14.66 -7.54 5.68
C ILE A 68 13.65 -7.97 4.60
N ASN A 69 14.13 -8.32 3.41
CA ASN A 69 13.33 -8.74 2.24
C ASN A 69 12.37 -7.68 1.68
N ILE A 70 12.51 -6.40 2.05
CA ILE A 70 11.73 -5.30 1.48
C ILE A 70 12.56 -4.59 0.42
N GLY A 71 12.02 -4.52 -0.80
CA GLY A 71 12.64 -3.81 -1.91
C GLY A 71 12.64 -2.31 -1.67
N ARG A 72 13.83 -1.69 -1.68
CA ARG A 72 14.00 -0.24 -1.57
C ARG A 72 13.35 0.49 -2.76
N CYS A 73 12.68 1.62 -2.51
CA CYS A 73 11.96 2.39 -3.53
C CYS A 73 12.84 2.89 -4.69
N TYR A 74 14.07 3.30 -4.40
CA TYR A 74 15.00 3.84 -5.40
C TYR A 74 16.34 3.11 -5.34
N PRO A 75 16.44 1.88 -5.87
CA PRO A 75 17.67 1.10 -5.81
C PRO A 75 18.83 1.84 -6.49
N GLY A 76 19.94 2.03 -5.76
CA GLY A 76 21.14 2.70 -6.25
C GLY A 76 21.10 4.23 -6.28
N ALA A 77 20.01 4.87 -5.84
CA ALA A 77 19.94 6.33 -5.67
C ALA A 77 20.15 6.72 -4.19
N PRO A 78 20.89 7.79 -3.87
CA PRO A 78 21.04 8.24 -2.49
C PRO A 78 19.67 8.72 -1.94
N PRO A 79 19.27 8.35 -0.71
CA PRO A 79 17.93 8.65 -0.22
C PRO A 79 17.66 10.14 -0.07
N ASP A 80 18.67 10.93 0.27
CA ASP A 80 18.59 12.39 0.43
C ASP A 80 18.59 13.17 -0.90
N HIS A 81 18.86 12.51 -2.03
CA HIS A 81 18.91 13.16 -3.35
C HIS A 81 18.57 12.20 -4.51
N VAL A 82 17.31 11.77 -4.58
CA VAL A 82 16.81 10.95 -5.69
C VAL A 82 16.42 11.87 -6.85
N GLN A 83 17.11 11.78 -7.99
CA GLN A 83 16.73 12.55 -9.17
C GLN A 83 15.81 11.73 -10.07
N VAL A 84 14.67 12.31 -10.44
CA VAL A 84 13.75 11.77 -11.44
C VAL A 84 13.79 12.68 -12.65
N VAL A 85 14.21 12.15 -13.80
CA VAL A 85 14.41 12.91 -15.03
C VAL A 85 13.55 12.34 -16.15
N MET A 86 13.15 13.18 -17.11
CA MET A 86 12.42 12.70 -18.28
C MET A 86 13.40 12.04 -19.26
N MET A 87 13.26 10.73 -19.46
CA MET A 87 13.99 10.00 -20.50
C MET A 87 13.29 10.17 -21.85
N SER A 88 14.07 10.17 -22.92
CA SER A 88 13.56 10.15 -24.30
C SER A 88 14.13 8.93 -25.01
N PHE A 89 13.27 8.17 -25.66
CA PHE A 89 13.64 6.95 -26.38
C PHE A 89 13.68 7.19 -27.89
N ARG A 90 14.34 6.29 -28.62
CA ARG A 90 14.55 6.42 -30.07
C ARG A 90 13.25 6.40 -30.89
N ASP A 91 12.19 5.82 -30.35
CA ASP A 91 10.85 5.77 -30.93
C ASP A 91 10.04 7.06 -30.67
N GLY A 92 10.64 8.07 -30.01
CA GLY A 92 10.00 9.33 -29.66
C GLY A 92 9.18 9.28 -28.38
N SER A 93 9.05 8.11 -27.75
CA SER A 93 8.39 7.98 -26.46
C SER A 93 9.21 8.63 -25.34
N ARG A 94 8.53 9.01 -24.25
CA ARG A 94 9.13 9.64 -23.08
C ARG A 94 8.59 8.99 -21.82
N SER A 95 9.47 8.76 -20.86
CA SER A 95 9.11 8.18 -19.56
C SER A 95 10.03 8.74 -18.47
N PRO A 96 9.52 8.98 -17.26
CA PRO A 96 10.39 9.29 -16.13
C PRO A 96 11.36 8.14 -15.84
N GLY A 97 12.62 8.48 -15.67
CA GLY A 97 13.66 7.58 -15.19
C GLY A 97 14.25 8.08 -13.89
N ILE A 98 14.71 7.15 -13.06
CA ILE A 98 15.40 7.47 -11.81
C ILE A 98 16.90 7.43 -12.09
N VAL A 99 17.62 8.47 -11.67
CA VAL A 99 19.08 8.49 -11.75
C VAL A 99 19.66 7.65 -10.62
N LYS A 100 20.53 6.70 -10.94
CA LYS A 100 21.32 5.96 -9.95
C LYS A 100 22.80 6.16 -10.17
N GLU A 101 23.54 6.02 -9.08
CA GLU A 101 24.99 5.92 -9.12
C GLU A 101 25.40 4.52 -9.59
N ILE A 102 26.45 4.45 -10.40
CA ILE A 102 27.03 3.21 -10.88
C ILE A 102 28.53 3.28 -10.61
N ALA A 103 29.08 2.27 -9.94
CA ALA A 103 30.50 2.22 -9.64
C ALA A 103 31.34 2.41 -10.92
N ASN A 104 32.30 3.33 -10.86
CA ASN A 104 33.22 3.67 -11.95
C ASN A 104 32.55 4.17 -13.24
N ARG A 105 31.32 4.72 -13.17
CA ARG A 105 30.64 5.32 -14.33
C ARG A 105 29.89 6.59 -13.93
N PRO A 106 29.65 7.52 -14.87
CA PRO A 106 28.73 8.63 -14.63
C PRO A 106 27.34 8.10 -14.24
N PRO A 107 26.58 8.83 -13.39
CA PRO A 107 25.20 8.48 -13.07
C PRO A 107 24.35 8.31 -14.34
N GLN A 108 23.43 7.35 -14.31
CA GLN A 108 22.54 7.07 -15.45
C GLN A 108 21.10 6.96 -14.98
N ALA A 109 20.19 7.50 -15.80
CA ALA A 109 18.76 7.30 -15.65
C ALA A 109 18.37 5.90 -16.12
N TYR A 110 17.60 5.18 -15.31
CA TYR A 110 17.00 3.90 -15.70
C TYR A 110 15.49 4.02 -15.79
N ASP A 111 14.93 3.32 -16.76
CA ASP A 111 13.51 3.34 -17.02
C ASP A 111 12.72 2.59 -15.93
N LYS A 112 11.60 3.19 -15.52
CA LYS A 112 10.57 2.60 -14.65
C LYS A 112 9.17 2.86 -15.23
N SER A 113 9.04 2.80 -16.56
CA SER A 113 7.79 3.02 -17.29
C SER A 113 6.60 2.29 -16.69
N ASP A 114 6.73 1.02 -16.31
CA ASP A 114 5.61 0.27 -15.72
C ASP A 114 5.11 0.85 -14.38
N ALA A 115 5.97 1.54 -13.64
CA ALA A 115 5.60 2.20 -12.39
C ALA A 115 5.03 3.60 -12.63
N PHE A 116 5.65 4.38 -13.52
CA PHE A 116 5.25 5.76 -13.81
C PHE A 116 4.09 5.87 -14.80
N ILE A 117 4.18 5.18 -15.93
CA ILE A 117 3.21 5.24 -17.03
C ILE A 117 2.17 4.13 -16.90
N GLY A 118 2.56 2.96 -16.37
CA GLY A 118 1.69 1.80 -16.29
C GLY A 118 1.44 1.15 -17.65
N SER A 119 0.63 0.11 -17.66
CA SER A 119 0.21 -0.60 -18.86
C SER A 119 -1.31 -0.72 -18.90
N GLN A 120 -1.88 -0.53 -20.09
CA GLN A 120 -3.30 -0.76 -20.31
C GLN A 120 -3.55 -2.25 -20.46
N TYR A 121 -4.54 -2.77 -19.74
CA TYR A 121 -5.08 -4.10 -19.99
C TYR A 121 -6.49 -4.00 -20.56
N SER A 122 -6.86 -5.00 -21.35
CA SER A 122 -8.23 -5.23 -21.79
C SER A 122 -8.61 -6.65 -21.47
N ASN A 123 -9.60 -6.84 -20.59
CA ASN A 123 -10.21 -8.13 -20.36
C ASN A 123 -11.51 -8.22 -21.16
N THR A 124 -11.65 -9.27 -21.96
CA THR A 124 -12.85 -9.53 -22.74
C THR A 124 -13.57 -10.72 -22.12
N SER A 125 -14.71 -10.48 -21.48
CA SER A 125 -15.57 -11.53 -20.95
C SER A 125 -16.91 -11.54 -21.66
N ASN A 126 -17.63 -12.66 -21.62
CA ASN A 126 -19.02 -12.66 -22.03
C ASN A 126 -19.84 -11.89 -20.99
N THR A 127 -20.81 -11.09 -21.43
CA THR A 127 -21.70 -10.40 -20.49
C THR A 127 -22.67 -11.42 -19.89
N TYR A 128 -22.71 -11.52 -18.56
CA TYR A 128 -23.64 -12.38 -17.84
C TYR A 128 -24.77 -11.57 -17.21
N GLN A 129 -25.97 -12.14 -17.17
CA GLN A 129 -27.01 -11.69 -16.25
C GLN A 129 -26.66 -12.11 -14.80
N PRO A 130 -27.30 -11.49 -13.78
CA PRO A 130 -27.06 -11.85 -12.38
C PRO A 130 -27.31 -13.33 -12.04
N ASP A 131 -28.09 -14.05 -12.86
CA ASP A 131 -28.38 -15.48 -12.73
C ASP A 131 -27.35 -16.40 -13.42
N GLY A 132 -26.33 -15.84 -14.07
CA GLY A 132 -25.28 -16.58 -14.76
C GLY A 132 -25.58 -16.92 -16.23
N THR A 133 -26.68 -16.42 -16.80
CA THR A 133 -26.98 -16.58 -18.23
C THR A 133 -26.14 -15.62 -19.09
N VAL A 134 -25.62 -16.11 -20.22
CA VAL A 134 -24.85 -15.28 -21.17
C VAL A 134 -25.79 -14.44 -22.02
N LEU A 135 -25.64 -13.12 -21.99
CA LEU A 135 -26.36 -12.21 -22.88
C LEU A 135 -25.92 -12.42 -24.33
N ARG A 136 -26.88 -12.38 -25.26
CA ARG A 136 -26.65 -12.63 -26.68
C ARG A 136 -27.04 -11.43 -27.55
N ASN A 137 -26.32 -11.26 -28.65
CA ASN A 137 -26.66 -10.34 -29.73
C ASN A 137 -27.87 -10.88 -30.53
N PRO A 138 -28.53 -10.05 -31.36
CA PRO A 138 -29.63 -10.50 -32.22
C PRO A 138 -29.29 -11.66 -33.16
N ASP A 139 -28.00 -11.82 -33.51
CA ASP A 139 -27.47 -12.92 -34.34
C ASP A 139 -27.17 -14.21 -33.54
N GLY A 140 -27.46 -14.22 -32.24
CA GLY A 140 -27.24 -15.36 -31.34
C GLY A 140 -25.82 -15.47 -30.77
N THR A 141 -24.88 -14.61 -31.16
CA THR A 141 -23.52 -14.61 -30.61
C THR A 141 -23.49 -14.08 -29.17
N PRO A 142 -22.60 -14.58 -28.28
CA PRO A 142 -22.40 -13.99 -26.95
C PRO A 142 -22.03 -12.51 -27.04
N GLN A 143 -22.71 -11.68 -26.26
CA GLN A 143 -22.27 -10.31 -26.03
C GLN A 143 -20.92 -10.34 -25.32
N LYS A 144 -19.96 -9.58 -25.83
CA LYS A 144 -18.65 -9.42 -25.21
C LYS A 144 -18.59 -8.08 -24.50
N LYS A 145 -18.25 -8.11 -23.22
CA LYS A 145 -17.88 -6.94 -22.43
C LYS A 145 -16.38 -6.80 -22.47
N VAL A 146 -15.89 -5.69 -23.02
CA VAL A 146 -14.48 -5.33 -22.94
C VAL A 146 -14.31 -4.38 -21.76
N VAL A 147 -13.69 -4.86 -20.69
CA VAL A 147 -13.26 -4.02 -19.57
C VAL A 147 -11.83 -3.60 -19.83
N LYS A 148 -11.62 -2.29 -19.97
CA LYS A 148 -10.28 -1.71 -20.07
C LYS A 148 -9.92 -1.07 -18.73
N GLY A 149 -8.66 -1.17 -18.35
CA GLY A 149 -8.14 -0.50 -17.18
C GLY A 149 -6.63 -0.31 -17.28
N TRP A 150 -6.06 0.30 -16.25
CA TRP A 150 -4.62 0.47 -16.12
C TRP A 150 -4.09 -0.38 -14.97
N THR A 151 -2.91 -0.93 -15.17
CA THR A 151 -2.13 -1.54 -14.10
C THR A 151 -0.80 -0.82 -13.99
N PHE A 152 -0.36 -0.60 -12.76
CA PHE A 152 0.88 0.09 -12.44
C PHE A 152 1.68 -0.79 -11.49
N ASN A 153 2.96 -0.93 -11.76
CA ASN A 153 3.86 -1.52 -10.78
C ASN A 153 4.05 -0.55 -9.62
N ALA A 154 4.10 -1.07 -8.40
CA ALA A 154 4.53 -0.26 -7.27
C ALA A 154 6.00 0.14 -7.46
N LEU A 155 6.36 1.36 -7.03
CA LEU A 155 7.78 1.74 -6.93
C LEU A 155 8.46 0.94 -5.82
N CYS A 156 7.73 0.72 -4.73
CA CYS A 156 8.11 -0.16 -3.62
C CYS A 156 6.88 -0.72 -2.94
N SER A 157 7.04 -1.90 -2.37
CA SER A 157 5.99 -2.62 -1.66
C SER A 157 6.59 -3.35 -0.47
N ALA A 158 5.78 -3.48 0.58
CA ALA A 158 6.11 -4.27 1.75
C ALA A 158 4.91 -5.13 2.11
N GLU A 159 5.13 -6.44 2.10
CA GLU A 159 4.17 -7.45 2.58
C GLU A 159 4.63 -7.91 3.96
N PHE A 160 3.72 -8.01 4.90
CA PHE A 160 4.06 -8.38 6.27
C PHE A 160 2.95 -9.17 6.96
N ALA A 161 3.29 -9.70 8.15
CA ALA A 161 2.42 -10.59 8.91
C ALA A 161 0.97 -10.08 9.06
N GLY A 162 0.04 -11.02 9.07
CA GLY A 162 -1.39 -10.74 9.17
C GLY A 162 -2.09 -10.38 7.86
N GLY A 163 -1.45 -10.64 6.70
CA GLY A 163 -2.05 -10.38 5.38
C GLY A 163 -2.18 -8.88 5.10
N ASN A 164 -1.14 -8.12 5.47
CA ASN A 164 -1.12 -6.67 5.32
C ASN A 164 -0.03 -6.31 4.31
N ASP A 165 -0.39 -5.51 3.31
CA ASP A 165 0.52 -5.08 2.26
C ASP A 165 0.41 -3.57 2.06
N ILE A 166 1.55 -2.88 2.00
CA ILE A 166 1.59 -1.45 1.68
C ILE A 166 2.39 -1.24 0.40
N TYR A 167 1.84 -0.44 -0.51
CA TYR A 167 2.46 -0.09 -1.79
C TYR A 167 2.57 1.42 -1.90
N PHE A 168 3.69 1.89 -2.45
CA PHE A 168 3.91 3.28 -2.81
C PHE A 168 4.20 3.38 -4.31
N GLY A 169 3.61 4.36 -4.97
CA GLY A 169 3.81 4.60 -6.39
C GLY A 169 3.69 6.06 -6.78
N ILE A 170 4.21 6.39 -7.96
CA ILE A 170 4.01 7.67 -8.62
C ILE A 170 3.50 7.35 -10.01
N ARG A 171 2.33 7.89 -10.39
CA ARG A 171 1.62 7.53 -11.61
C ARG A 171 1.39 8.75 -12.49
N SER A 172 1.38 8.52 -13.80
CA SER A 172 1.05 9.52 -14.81
C SER A 172 -0.46 9.73 -14.86
N ALA A 173 -0.89 10.98 -14.66
CA ALA A 173 -2.29 11.36 -14.81
C ALA A 173 -2.76 11.31 -16.28
N ALA A 174 -1.84 11.26 -17.24
CA ALA A 174 -2.16 11.07 -18.66
C ALA A 174 -2.57 9.62 -18.97
N SER A 175 -2.01 8.63 -18.25
CA SER A 175 -2.42 7.23 -18.35
C SER A 175 -3.76 7.01 -17.63
N GLU A 176 -3.80 7.34 -16.34
CA GLU A 176 -5.00 7.26 -15.51
C GLU A 176 -5.00 8.45 -14.56
N SER A 177 -5.96 9.37 -14.70
CA SER A 177 -6.11 10.47 -13.73
C SER A 177 -6.78 9.98 -12.45
N ILE A 178 -6.57 10.68 -11.33
CA ILE A 178 -7.26 10.40 -10.06
C ILE A 178 -8.78 10.34 -10.25
N ASP A 179 -9.36 11.28 -11.01
CA ASP A 179 -10.80 11.30 -11.29
C ASP A 179 -11.24 10.06 -12.08
N SER A 180 -10.50 9.67 -13.13
CA SER A 180 -10.81 8.47 -13.90
C SER A 180 -10.69 7.19 -13.05
N HIS A 181 -9.68 7.11 -12.18
CA HIS A 181 -9.51 6.02 -11.24
C HIS A 181 -10.70 5.92 -10.27
N ILE A 182 -11.12 7.04 -9.68
CA ILE A 182 -12.28 7.06 -8.76
C ILE A 182 -13.57 6.66 -9.49
N LYS A 183 -13.79 7.14 -10.71
CA LYS A 183 -14.97 6.76 -11.53
C LYS A 183 -14.99 5.27 -11.83
N ASP A 184 -13.85 4.68 -12.22
CA ASP A 184 -13.74 3.24 -12.43
C ASP A 184 -14.01 2.47 -11.13
N MET A 185 -13.45 2.93 -10.01
CA MET A 185 -13.69 2.32 -8.71
C MET A 185 -15.15 2.38 -8.27
N ILE A 186 -15.84 3.51 -8.46
CA ILE A 186 -17.29 3.62 -8.19
C ILE A 186 -18.07 2.62 -9.04
N TRP A 187 -17.73 2.49 -10.32
CA TRP A 187 -18.36 1.51 -11.20
C TRP A 187 -18.12 0.08 -10.69
N ARG A 188 -16.89 -0.27 -10.30
CA ARG A 188 -16.56 -1.60 -9.75
C ARG A 188 -17.28 -1.90 -8.43
N MET A 189 -17.50 -0.89 -7.58
CA MET A 189 -18.20 -1.06 -6.31
C MET A 189 -19.72 -1.16 -6.45
N THR A 190 -20.27 -0.71 -7.58
CA THR A 190 -21.73 -0.70 -7.84
C THR A 190 -22.15 -1.67 -8.94
N ALA A 191 -21.19 -2.34 -9.60
CA ALA A 191 -21.45 -3.28 -10.67
C ALA A 191 -22.29 -4.47 -10.15
N PRO A 192 -23.41 -4.81 -10.82
CA PRO A 192 -24.22 -5.97 -10.47
C PRO A 192 -23.56 -7.30 -10.86
N ASP A 193 -22.35 -7.24 -11.40
CA ASP A 193 -21.56 -8.37 -11.88
C ASP A 193 -21.24 -9.33 -10.74
N ARG A 194 -21.33 -10.65 -11.00
CA ARG A 194 -21.06 -11.68 -10.00
C ARG A 194 -19.64 -11.54 -9.44
N ASP A 195 -18.69 -11.19 -10.30
CA ASP A 195 -17.28 -11.06 -9.93
C ASP A 195 -17.03 -9.91 -8.94
N TYR A 196 -17.95 -8.95 -8.86
CA TYR A 196 -17.85 -7.76 -8.00
C TYR A 196 -18.95 -7.67 -6.95
N LYS A 197 -19.83 -8.68 -6.84
CA LYS A 197 -21.05 -8.63 -6.01
C LYS A 197 -20.79 -8.35 -4.53
N SER A 198 -19.62 -8.74 -4.01
CA SER A 198 -19.23 -8.50 -2.62
C SER A 198 -18.56 -7.14 -2.39
N ASN A 199 -18.15 -6.47 -3.47
CA ASN A 199 -17.44 -5.21 -3.40
C ASN A 199 -18.34 -4.10 -2.86
N ARG A 200 -17.80 -3.27 -1.99
CA ARG A 200 -18.49 -2.08 -1.47
C ARG A 200 -17.50 -1.10 -0.87
N PHE A 201 -17.85 0.18 -0.89
CA PHE A 201 -17.11 1.15 -0.09
C PHE A 201 -17.37 0.93 1.41
N LEU A 202 -16.29 0.92 2.19
CA LEU A 202 -16.32 1.09 3.64
C LEU A 202 -16.32 2.59 3.98
N ASP A 203 -15.57 3.37 3.20
CA ASP A 203 -15.66 4.82 3.12
C ASP A 203 -15.70 5.24 1.66
N ALA A 204 -16.73 6.01 1.29
CA ALA A 204 -16.85 6.52 -0.06
C ALA A 204 -15.69 7.46 -0.41
N PRO A 205 -15.31 7.57 -1.70
CA PRO A 205 -14.27 8.48 -2.14
C PRO A 205 -14.52 9.91 -1.69
N ARG A 206 -13.49 10.53 -1.12
CA ARG A 206 -13.53 11.94 -0.73
C ARG A 206 -12.19 12.61 -0.93
N THR A 207 -12.22 13.94 -1.00
CA THR A 207 -11.05 14.78 -1.11
C THR A 207 -10.96 15.69 0.12
N GLU A 208 -9.81 15.68 0.79
CA GLU A 208 -9.57 16.49 1.98
C GLU A 208 -8.12 16.98 2.03
N THR A 209 -7.91 18.14 2.65
CA THR A 209 -6.56 18.64 2.94
C THR A 209 -6.04 17.99 4.21
N ARG A 210 -4.95 17.22 4.10
CA ARG A 210 -4.33 16.52 5.23
C ARG A 210 -2.81 16.48 5.06
N TRP A 211 -2.08 16.67 6.16
CA TRP A 211 -0.61 16.69 6.16
C TRP A 211 0.00 17.64 5.12
N GLY A 212 -0.64 18.79 4.89
CA GLY A 212 -0.16 19.81 3.94
C GLY A 212 -0.44 19.52 2.47
N ASN A 213 -1.11 18.41 2.12
CA ASN A 213 -1.46 18.08 0.73
C ASN A 213 -2.97 17.88 0.56
N THR A 214 -3.46 18.02 -0.68
CA THR A 214 -4.84 17.67 -1.03
C THR A 214 -4.90 16.20 -1.41
N TRP A 215 -5.49 15.39 -0.54
CA TRP A 215 -5.60 13.95 -0.72
C TRP A 215 -6.98 13.56 -1.20
N THR A 216 -7.06 12.76 -2.26
CA THR A 216 -8.26 12.00 -2.62
C THR A 216 -8.06 10.56 -2.18
N TRP A 217 -9.01 10.02 -1.44
CA TRP A 217 -8.87 8.68 -0.89
C TRP A 217 -10.22 7.98 -0.71
N TYR A 218 -10.17 6.66 -0.59
CA TYR A 218 -11.31 5.84 -0.25
C TYR A 218 -10.86 4.60 0.50
N ARG A 219 -11.83 3.90 1.10
CA ARG A 219 -11.64 2.56 1.65
C ARG A 219 -12.72 1.64 1.15
N ALA A 220 -12.36 0.47 0.69
CA ALA A 220 -13.29 -0.49 0.12
C ALA A 220 -13.07 -1.88 0.68
N TYR A 221 -14.15 -2.65 0.71
CA TYR A 221 -14.11 -4.08 0.85
C TYR A 221 -14.01 -4.68 -0.55
N MET A 222 -12.89 -5.32 -0.86
CA MET A 222 -12.57 -5.93 -2.14
C MET A 222 -11.87 -7.26 -1.89
N PRO A 223 -12.60 -8.39 -1.88
CA PRO A 223 -12.00 -9.69 -1.64
C PRO A 223 -10.91 -10.02 -2.66
N THR A 224 -9.70 -10.21 -2.17
CA THR A 224 -8.55 -10.75 -2.90
C THR A 224 -8.05 -12.01 -2.18
N PRO A 225 -7.19 -12.83 -2.80
CA PRO A 225 -6.60 -13.99 -2.13
C PRO A 225 -5.79 -13.66 -0.86
N VAL A 226 -5.30 -12.42 -0.72
CA VAL A 226 -4.38 -12.00 0.35
C VAL A 226 -5.05 -11.14 1.44
N GLY A 227 -6.19 -10.52 1.13
CA GLY A 227 -6.94 -9.66 2.04
C GLY A 227 -8.26 -9.21 1.42
N ASP A 228 -9.12 -8.58 2.19
CA ASP A 228 -10.46 -8.16 1.73
C ASP A 228 -10.76 -6.69 1.97
N GLY A 229 -9.86 -5.95 2.62
CA GLY A 229 -9.90 -4.50 2.77
C GLY A 229 -8.80 -3.82 1.98
N VAL A 230 -9.13 -2.70 1.34
CA VAL A 230 -8.17 -1.81 0.68
C VAL A 230 -8.43 -0.36 1.06
N GLU A 231 -7.38 0.39 1.30
CA GLU A 231 -7.38 1.83 1.50
C GLU A 231 -6.38 2.46 0.52
N ILE A 232 -6.84 3.41 -0.30
CA ILE A 232 -5.98 4.08 -1.30
C ILE A 232 -6.01 5.58 -1.05
N TRP A 233 -4.82 6.18 -1.00
CA TRP A 233 -4.60 7.62 -0.92
C TRP A 233 -3.88 8.10 -2.17
N MET A 234 -4.33 9.22 -2.73
CA MET A 234 -3.76 9.82 -3.93
C MET A 234 -3.61 11.33 -3.76
N THR A 235 -2.46 11.88 -4.16
CA THR A 235 -2.22 13.34 -4.17
C THR A 235 -1.43 13.75 -5.41
N PRO A 236 -1.81 14.81 -6.12
CA PRO A 236 -1.04 15.31 -7.26
C PRO A 236 0.33 15.84 -6.81
N ILE A 237 1.35 15.65 -7.66
CA ILE A 237 2.66 16.31 -7.54
C ILE A 237 2.57 17.63 -8.30
N GLY A 238 1.97 18.63 -7.66
CA GLY A 238 1.78 19.96 -8.25
C GLY A 238 1.11 19.92 -9.62
N ASP A 239 1.69 20.64 -10.58
CA ASP A 239 1.25 20.71 -11.98
C ASP A 239 2.01 19.78 -12.94
N THR A 240 2.81 18.84 -12.42
CA THR A 240 3.70 17.98 -13.24
C THR A 240 2.98 16.98 -14.15
N GLY A 241 1.69 16.74 -13.94
CA GLY A 241 0.95 15.66 -14.59
C GLY A 241 1.19 14.28 -13.98
N TYR A 242 1.81 14.20 -12.79
CA TYR A 242 1.96 12.97 -12.01
C TYR A 242 1.32 13.09 -10.63
N TYR A 243 0.98 11.96 -10.03
CA TYR A 243 0.41 11.89 -8.67
C TYR A 243 1.00 10.72 -7.89
N ILE A 244 1.13 10.90 -6.58
CA ILE A 244 1.52 9.85 -5.64
C ILE A 244 0.30 8.98 -5.35
N THR A 245 0.53 7.68 -5.22
CA THR A 245 -0.43 6.73 -4.66
C THR A 245 0.19 5.98 -3.49
N VAL A 246 -0.59 5.81 -2.42
CA VAL A 246 -0.25 4.94 -1.30
C VAL A 246 -1.43 3.99 -1.09
N THR A 247 -1.19 2.69 -1.19
CA THR A 247 -2.20 1.65 -1.06
C THR A 247 -1.90 0.80 0.16
N PHE A 248 -2.92 0.53 0.97
CA PHE A 248 -2.84 -0.38 2.10
C PHE A 248 -3.91 -1.47 1.94
N ASN A 249 -3.46 -2.71 1.73
CA ASN A 249 -4.30 -3.90 1.78
C ASN A 249 -4.23 -4.51 3.17
N PHE A 250 -5.37 -4.98 3.66
CA PHE A 250 -5.48 -5.59 4.98
C PHE A 250 -6.67 -6.55 5.04
N ILE A 251 -6.75 -7.33 6.11
CA ILE A 251 -7.93 -8.14 6.43
C ILE A 251 -8.90 -7.30 7.27
N GLU A 252 -10.11 -7.07 6.79
CA GLU A 252 -11.14 -6.25 7.42
C GLU A 252 -11.51 -6.78 8.81
N ALA A 253 -11.57 -8.10 9.00
CA ALA A 253 -11.78 -8.70 10.31
C ALA A 253 -10.65 -8.38 11.30
N ALA A 254 -9.40 -8.32 10.84
CA ALA A 254 -8.24 -7.96 11.66
C ALA A 254 -8.27 -6.47 12.06
N ARG A 255 -8.73 -5.61 11.16
CA ARG A 255 -9.01 -4.19 11.46
C ARG A 255 -10.11 -4.04 12.51
N GLN A 256 -11.24 -4.72 12.34
CA GLN A 256 -12.38 -4.61 13.26
C GLN A 256 -12.03 -5.09 14.67
N LYS A 257 -11.22 -6.15 14.77
CA LYS A 257 -10.68 -6.65 16.04
C LYS A 257 -9.48 -5.84 16.55
N ASN A 258 -9.02 -4.87 15.76
CA ASN A 258 -7.87 -4.04 16.05
C ASN A 258 -6.64 -4.85 16.50
N THR A 259 -6.34 -5.93 15.77
CA THR A 259 -5.24 -6.85 16.09
C THR A 259 -3.89 -6.13 16.13
N GLU A 260 -2.92 -6.67 16.87
CA GLU A 260 -1.57 -6.09 16.97
C GLU A 260 -0.89 -5.94 15.59
N ASP A 261 -1.03 -6.93 14.71
CA ASP A 261 -0.49 -6.87 13.34
C ASP A 261 -1.09 -5.72 12.55
N TYR A 262 -2.42 -5.55 12.59
CA TYR A 262 -3.09 -4.43 11.96
C TYR A 262 -2.65 -3.08 12.55
N GLN A 263 -2.51 -2.96 13.88
CA GLN A 263 -2.05 -1.72 14.51
C GLN A 263 -0.63 -1.34 14.06
N ARG A 264 0.28 -2.32 13.98
CA ARG A 264 1.63 -2.12 13.47
C ARG A 264 1.61 -1.67 12.00
N ALA A 265 0.84 -2.36 11.17
CA ALA A 265 0.61 -2.01 9.76
C ALA A 265 0.14 -0.56 9.60
N ARG A 266 -0.91 -0.21 10.34
CA ARG A 266 -1.55 1.09 10.32
C ARG A 266 -0.60 2.20 10.71
N LYS A 267 0.23 1.98 11.74
CA LYS A 267 1.24 2.94 12.18
C LYS A 267 2.28 3.22 11.08
N LEU A 268 2.72 2.19 10.37
CA LEU A 268 3.64 2.35 9.23
C LEU A 268 2.98 3.12 8.09
N MET A 269 1.75 2.74 7.71
CA MET A 269 0.99 3.45 6.68
C MET A 269 0.77 4.93 7.04
N ASP A 270 0.42 5.23 8.30
CA ASP A 270 0.25 6.62 8.76
C ASP A 270 1.56 7.39 8.71
N GLY A 271 2.69 6.76 9.06
CA GLY A 271 4.01 7.37 8.94
C GLY A 271 4.40 7.67 7.49
N ILE A 272 4.11 6.76 6.57
CA ILE A 272 4.31 6.98 5.12
C ILE A 272 3.47 8.19 4.68
N LEU A 273 2.17 8.20 4.96
CA LEU A 273 1.30 9.30 4.53
C LEU A 273 1.71 10.66 5.12
N GLN A 274 2.08 10.70 6.40
CA GLN A 274 2.55 11.92 7.09
C GLN A 274 3.87 12.45 6.56
N SER A 275 4.72 11.57 6.03
CA SER A 275 6.03 11.96 5.51
C SER A 275 5.98 12.64 4.14
N VAL A 276 4.85 12.57 3.44
CA VAL A 276 4.71 13.12 2.09
C VAL A 276 4.68 14.66 2.14
N VAL A 277 5.69 15.29 1.56
CA VAL A 277 5.78 16.76 1.43
C VAL A 277 6.11 17.11 -0.01
N ILE A 278 5.31 17.97 -0.62
CA ILE A 278 5.47 18.39 -2.03
C ILE A 278 5.71 19.89 -2.05
N GLN A 279 6.84 20.32 -2.61
CA GLN A 279 7.26 21.73 -2.66
C GLN A 279 7.70 22.09 -4.07
N LYS A 280 7.20 23.21 -4.60
CA LYS A 280 7.68 23.76 -5.87
C LYS A 280 9.09 24.33 -5.66
N GLN A 281 9.99 24.05 -6.59
CA GLN A 281 11.35 24.60 -6.60
C GLN A 281 11.36 26.05 -7.09
#